data_AF-C2Y497-F1
#
_entry.id   AF-C2Y497-F1
#
_cell.length_a   1.000
_cell.length_b   1.000
_cell.length_c   1.000
_cell.angle_alpha   90.00
_cell.angle_beta   90.00
_cell.angle_gamma   90.00
#
_symmetry.space_group_name_H-M   'P 1'
#
loop_
_entity.id
_entity.type
_entity.pdbx_description
1 polymer ?
#
loop_
_entity_poly.entity_id
_entity_poly.type
_entity_poly.pdbx_seq_one_letter_code
_entity_poly.pdbx_strand_id
1 'polypeptide(L)'
;MFANNTVGGTVSVVLGGTNIPLSNNQSLDSFAVNSANDLFTVPVTGRYYLSYQINTTTVLLAGSRLILNGSTSLLGSILSPTLSTSSYNNNLITILNAGNTISLQLFDLLSIVNLVGGGSTGASLTIIRVD
;
A
#
# COMPACT_ATOMS: atom_id res chain seq x y z
N MET A 1 1.41 -9.15 9.70
CA MET A 1 0.43 -9.31 8.62
C MET A 1 1.03 -9.18 7.22
N PHE A 2 0.40 -9.82 6.25
CA PHE A 2 0.67 -9.73 4.82
C PHE A 2 -0.66 -9.69 4.05
N ALA A 3 -0.74 -8.88 2.99
CA ALA A 3 -1.85 -8.85 2.05
C ALA A 3 -1.36 -8.46 0.66
N ASN A 4 -1.97 -9.02 -0.40
CA ASN A 4 -1.60 -8.68 -1.76
C ASN A 4 -2.82 -8.55 -2.69
N ASN A 5 -2.55 -8.09 -3.91
CA ASN A 5 -3.48 -8.11 -5.04
C ASN A 5 -2.80 -8.85 -6.19
N THR A 6 -3.32 -10.02 -6.53
CA THR A 6 -2.83 -10.88 -7.62
C THR A 6 -3.81 -10.97 -8.80
N VAL A 7 -5.01 -10.45 -8.62
CA VAL A 7 -6.02 -10.31 -9.68
C VAL A 7 -5.65 -9.16 -10.62
N GLY A 8 -5.04 -8.11 -10.10
CA GLY A 8 -4.75 -6.86 -10.79
C GLY A 8 -5.92 -5.88 -10.71
N GLY A 9 -6.22 -5.23 -11.83
CA GLY A 9 -7.34 -4.30 -11.96
C GLY A 9 -6.93 -2.84 -12.07
N THR A 10 -7.93 -1.97 -12.23
CA THR A 10 -7.75 -0.53 -12.44
C THR A 10 -7.84 0.24 -11.13
N VAL A 11 -6.88 1.11 -10.87
CA VAL A 11 -6.89 2.12 -9.82
C VAL A 11 -7.04 3.48 -10.49
N SER A 12 -8.16 4.18 -10.25
CA SER A 12 -8.38 5.54 -10.75
C SER A 12 -7.68 6.53 -9.84
N VAL A 13 -6.43 6.86 -10.16
CA VAL A 13 -5.58 7.72 -9.33
C VAL A 13 -6.03 9.17 -9.45
N VAL A 14 -6.21 9.80 -8.29
CA VAL A 14 -6.44 11.24 -8.17
C VAL A 14 -5.23 11.92 -7.53
N LEU A 15 -5.15 13.26 -7.65
CA LEU A 15 -4.01 14.04 -7.14
C LEU A 15 -3.79 13.82 -5.63
N GLY A 16 -4.87 13.75 -4.84
CA GLY A 16 -4.84 13.48 -3.40
C GLY A 16 -4.47 12.04 -3.03
N GLY A 17 -4.41 11.14 -4.01
CA GLY A 17 -4.12 9.72 -3.84
C GLY A 17 -5.36 8.82 -3.83
N THR A 18 -5.15 7.56 -4.17
CA THR A 18 -6.17 6.52 -4.24
C THR A 18 -5.65 5.24 -3.61
N ASN A 19 -6.44 4.67 -2.71
CA ASN A 19 -6.09 3.43 -2.03
C ASN A 19 -6.09 2.25 -3.00
N ILE A 20 -5.20 1.30 -2.75
CA ILE A 20 -5.11 0.05 -3.50
C ILE A 20 -5.72 -1.08 -2.66
N PRO A 21 -6.80 -1.73 -3.14
CA PRO A 21 -7.34 -2.94 -2.52
C PRO A 21 -6.33 -4.10 -2.59
N LEU A 22 -6.10 -4.76 -1.46
CA LEU A 22 -5.23 -5.93 -1.28
C LEU A 22 -6.07 -7.13 -0.78
N SER A 23 -6.98 -7.59 -1.63
CA SER A 23 -8.01 -8.59 -1.30
C SER A 23 -7.55 -10.05 -1.42
N ASN A 24 -6.31 -10.30 -1.81
CA ASN A 24 -5.78 -11.64 -2.06
C ASN A 24 -4.73 -12.06 -1.01
N ASN A 25 -4.59 -13.38 -0.83
CA ASN A 25 -3.60 -14.05 0.02
C ASN A 25 -3.35 -13.37 1.39
N GLN A 26 -4.41 -12.91 2.06
CA GLN A 26 -4.30 -12.19 3.33
C GLN A 26 -3.91 -13.14 4.47
N SER A 27 -2.84 -12.78 5.19
CA SER A 27 -2.43 -13.35 6.46
C SER A 27 -2.40 -12.22 7.50
N LEU A 28 -3.52 -12.03 8.20
CA LEU A 28 -3.76 -10.81 8.96
C LEU A 28 -3.13 -10.80 10.36
N ASP A 29 -2.86 -11.94 10.98
CA ASP A 29 -2.19 -12.01 12.29
C ASP A 29 -2.76 -11.00 13.32
N SER A 30 -4.09 -11.09 13.55
CA SER A 30 -4.90 -10.20 14.39
C SER A 30 -5.14 -8.76 13.89
N PHE A 31 -4.57 -8.35 12.76
CA PHE A 31 -4.97 -7.10 12.12
C PHE A 31 -6.42 -7.20 11.62
N ALA A 32 -7.19 -6.12 11.75
CA ALA A 32 -8.50 -6.02 11.12
C ALA A 32 -8.36 -5.35 9.74
N VAL A 33 -9.21 -5.73 8.80
CA VAL A 33 -9.28 -5.10 7.46
C VAL A 33 -10.72 -4.65 7.20
N ASN A 34 -10.90 -3.53 6.49
CA ASN A 34 -12.22 -3.07 6.08
C ASN A 34 -12.80 -3.91 4.92
N SER A 35 -14.07 -3.68 4.59
CA SER A 35 -14.75 -4.40 3.50
C SER A 35 -14.17 -4.12 2.11
N ALA A 36 -13.51 -2.98 1.92
CA ALA A 36 -12.83 -2.63 0.67
C ALA A 36 -11.43 -3.26 0.53
N ASN A 37 -10.93 -3.96 1.57
CA ASN A 37 -9.61 -4.59 1.61
C ASN A 37 -8.43 -3.63 1.41
N ASP A 38 -8.59 -2.36 1.75
CA ASP A 38 -7.61 -1.30 1.46
C ASP A 38 -7.13 -0.56 2.73
N LEU A 39 -7.71 -0.87 3.88
CA LEU A 39 -7.41 -0.22 5.16
C LEU A 39 -7.24 -1.27 6.27
N PHE A 40 -6.04 -1.30 6.85
CA PHE A 40 -5.60 -2.32 7.81
C PHE A 40 -5.37 -1.71 9.19
N THR A 41 -6.01 -2.26 10.21
CA THR A 41 -6.00 -1.72 11.58
C THR A 41 -5.02 -2.49 12.45
N VAL A 42 -4.12 -1.75 13.08
CA VAL A 42 -3.06 -2.23 13.97
C VAL A 42 -3.68 -2.73 15.27
N PRO A 43 -3.43 -3.99 15.69
CA PRO A 43 -4.06 -4.56 16.87
C PRO A 43 -3.41 -4.11 18.19
N VAL A 44 -2.10 -3.86 18.20
CA VAL A 44 -1.34 -3.58 19.43
C VAL A 44 -0.33 -2.47 19.20
N THR A 45 -0.10 -1.61 20.19
CA THR A 45 0.94 -0.59 20.14
C THR A 45 2.33 -1.24 20.14
N GLY A 46 3.21 -0.78 19.26
CA GLY A 46 4.57 -1.33 19.13
C GLY A 46 5.38 -0.69 18.01
N ARG A 47 6.54 -1.27 17.74
CA ARG A 47 7.41 -0.87 16.64
C ARG A 47 7.23 -1.82 15.47
N TYR A 48 6.98 -1.28 14.29
CA TYR A 48 6.62 -2.06 13.12
C TYR A 48 7.58 -1.79 11.97
N TYR A 49 8.01 -2.87 11.32
CA TYR A 49 8.55 -2.87 9.97
C TYR A 49 7.40 -2.90 8.97
N LEU A 50 7.40 -1.95 8.03
CA LEU A 50 6.43 -1.87 6.95
C LEU A 50 7.18 -1.94 5.62
N SER A 51 6.66 -2.71 4.67
CA SER A 51 7.13 -2.70 3.29
C SER A 51 5.97 -2.82 2.33
N TYR A 52 6.06 -2.16 1.19
CA TYR A 52 5.11 -2.34 0.10
C TYR A 52 5.79 -2.56 -1.24
N GLN A 53 5.03 -3.13 -2.17
CA GLN A 53 5.37 -3.20 -3.58
C GLN A 53 4.12 -2.91 -4.41
N ILE A 54 4.28 -2.20 -5.52
CA ILE A 54 3.25 -1.99 -6.55
C ILE A 54 3.91 -2.22 -7.91
N ASN A 55 3.29 -3.05 -8.75
CA ASN A 55 3.68 -3.31 -10.13
C ASN A 55 2.52 -2.94 -11.06
N THR A 56 2.78 -2.08 -12.02
CA THR A 56 1.81 -1.60 -13.01
C THR A 56 2.10 -2.17 -14.40
N THR A 57 1.10 -2.24 -15.27
CA THR A 57 1.29 -2.76 -16.64
C THR A 57 1.98 -1.76 -17.57
N THR A 58 2.00 -0.49 -17.21
CA THR A 58 2.64 0.60 -17.95
C THR A 58 3.55 1.40 -17.04
N VAL A 59 4.54 2.08 -17.62
CA VAL A 59 5.41 3.02 -16.89
C VAL A 59 4.68 4.34 -16.67
N LEU A 60 4.79 4.89 -15.46
CA LEU A 60 4.07 6.08 -15.03
C LEU A 60 4.93 6.95 -14.10
N LEU A 61 4.60 8.23 -14.00
CA LEU A 61 5.20 9.16 -13.04
C LEU A 61 4.37 9.25 -11.73
N ALA A 62 3.46 8.31 -11.48
CA ALA A 62 2.68 8.28 -10.25
C ALA A 62 3.61 8.13 -9.04
N GLY A 63 3.31 8.84 -7.95
CA GLY A 63 3.93 8.58 -6.65
C GLY A 63 3.26 7.40 -5.96
N SER A 64 3.96 6.77 -5.01
CA SER A 64 3.41 5.75 -4.10
C SER A 64 3.76 6.05 -2.65
N ARG A 65 2.89 5.68 -1.72
CA ARG A 65 3.10 5.92 -0.27
C ARG A 65 2.19 5.05 0.60
N LEU A 66 2.52 5.01 1.89
CA LEU A 66 1.62 4.53 2.93
C LEU A 66 0.96 5.70 3.66
N ILE A 67 -0.33 5.57 3.94
CA ILE A 67 -1.12 6.54 4.70
C ILE A 67 -1.51 5.95 6.06
N LEU A 68 -1.23 6.73 7.10
CA LEU A 68 -1.65 6.53 8.48
C LEU A 68 -2.96 7.30 8.74
N ASN A 69 -3.95 6.62 9.30
CA ASN A 69 -5.23 7.18 9.74
C ASN A 69 -5.96 8.00 8.65
N GLY A 70 -5.83 7.59 7.39
CA GLY A 70 -6.55 8.14 6.24
C GLY A 70 -6.04 9.46 5.66
N SER A 71 -5.11 10.16 6.33
CA SER A 71 -4.65 11.49 5.89
C SER A 71 -3.14 11.70 6.00
N THR A 72 -2.48 11.10 6.98
CA THR A 72 -1.06 11.38 7.26
C THR A 72 -0.17 10.44 6.45
N SER A 73 0.66 10.99 5.57
CA SER A 73 1.66 10.18 4.87
C SER A 73 2.75 9.72 5.84
N LEU A 74 3.06 8.42 5.85
CA LEU A 74 4.17 7.90 6.63
C LEU A 74 5.49 8.30 5.98
N LEU A 75 6.26 9.15 6.67
CA LEU A 75 7.59 9.55 6.23
C LEU A 75 8.49 8.32 6.08
N GLY A 76 9.29 8.29 5.02
CA GLY A 76 10.08 7.12 4.63
C GLY A 76 9.34 6.11 3.76
N SER A 77 8.01 6.19 3.63
CA SER A 77 7.25 5.37 2.67
C SER A 77 7.05 6.03 1.31
N ILE A 78 7.18 7.36 1.22
CA ILE A 78 6.88 8.11 0.01
C ILE A 78 7.96 7.84 -1.05
N LEU A 79 7.52 7.43 -2.25
CA LEU A 79 8.35 7.28 -3.43
C LEU A 79 7.71 8.10 -4.55
N SER A 80 8.39 9.16 -4.97
CA SER A 80 8.00 10.04 -6.08
C SER A 80 9.04 9.90 -7.18
N PRO A 81 8.76 9.15 -8.26
CA PRO A 81 9.74 8.90 -9.30
C PRO A 81 9.98 10.14 -10.17
N THR A 82 11.23 10.38 -10.54
CA THR A 82 11.60 11.45 -11.49
C THR A 82 11.55 10.98 -12.95
N LEU A 83 11.58 9.66 -13.16
CA LEU A 83 11.45 9.00 -14.45
C LEU A 83 10.32 7.98 -14.39
N SER A 84 9.59 7.80 -15.48
CA SER A 84 8.46 6.87 -15.51
C SER A 84 8.90 5.45 -15.16
N THR A 85 8.23 4.82 -14.21
CA THR A 85 8.52 3.46 -13.74
C THR A 85 7.23 2.65 -13.69
N SER A 86 7.35 1.33 -13.75
CA SER A 86 6.24 0.39 -13.55
C SER A 86 6.37 -0.44 -12.27
N SER A 87 7.40 -0.17 -11.46
CA SER A 87 7.64 -0.84 -10.18
C SER A 87 7.93 0.20 -9.12
N TYR A 88 7.24 0.05 -7.98
CA TYR A 88 7.33 0.92 -6.82
C TYR A 88 7.50 0.05 -5.59
N ASN A 89 8.53 0.32 -4.79
CA ASN A 89 8.75 -0.41 -3.55
C ASN A 89 9.50 0.46 -2.55
N ASN A 90 9.12 0.35 -1.28
CA ASN A 90 9.81 1.03 -0.20
C ASN A 90 9.58 0.29 1.12
N ASN A 91 10.45 0.53 2.10
CA ASN A 91 10.37 -0.05 3.43
C ASN A 91 10.80 0.95 4.50
N LEU A 92 10.18 0.85 5.68
CA LEU A 92 10.45 1.72 6.81
C LEU A 92 10.18 1.00 8.13
N ILE A 93 10.68 1.59 9.22
CA ILE A 93 10.31 1.21 10.59
C ILE A 93 9.70 2.42 11.26
N THR A 94 8.54 2.23 11.90
CA THR A 94 7.85 3.29 12.65
C THR A 94 7.14 2.74 13.87
N ILE A 95 6.71 3.63 14.76
CA ILE A 95 5.87 3.28 15.91
C ILE A 95 4.41 3.42 15.47
N LEU A 96 3.61 2.38 15.70
CA LEU A 96 2.16 2.41 15.48
C LEU A 96 1.45 2.11 16.80
N ASN A 97 0.33 2.78 17.02
CA ASN A 97 -0.53 2.55 18.17
C ASN A 97 -1.66 1.59 17.80
N ALA A 98 -2.19 0.86 18.78
CA ALA A 98 -3.40 0.08 18.60
C ALA A 98 -4.53 0.98 18.05
N GLY A 99 -5.27 0.48 17.05
CA GLY A 99 -6.32 1.23 16.35
C GLY A 99 -5.81 2.15 15.23
N ASN A 100 -4.50 2.33 15.04
CA ASN A 100 -3.99 3.02 13.86
C ASN A 100 -4.32 2.23 12.59
N THR A 101 -4.63 2.94 11.51
CA THR A 101 -5.00 2.33 10.23
C THR A 101 -3.96 2.65 9.16
N ILE A 102 -3.55 1.64 8.39
CA ILE A 102 -2.56 1.75 7.32
C ILE A 102 -3.23 1.42 5.99
N SER A 103 -2.98 2.26 4.98
CA SER A 103 -3.42 2.03 3.59
C SER A 103 -2.28 2.30 2.61
N LEU A 104 -2.27 1.56 1.50
CA LEU A 104 -1.31 1.73 0.40
C LEU A 104 -1.95 2.57 -0.70
N GLN A 105 -1.26 3.62 -1.17
CA GLN A 105 -1.78 4.54 -2.18
C GLN A 105 -0.83 4.75 -3.36
N LEU A 106 -1.44 4.94 -4.54
CA LEU A 106 -0.85 5.72 -5.63
C LEU A 106 -1.35 7.16 -5.55
N PHE A 107 -0.53 8.15 -5.88
CA PHE A 107 -0.88 9.58 -5.83
C PHE A 107 -0.13 10.40 -6.89
N ASP A 108 -0.37 11.71 -6.91
CA ASP A 108 0.34 12.68 -7.76
C ASP A 108 0.18 12.47 -9.27
N LEU A 109 -0.86 11.75 -9.66
CA LEU A 109 -1.21 11.51 -11.06
C LEU A 109 -2.73 11.50 -11.22
N LEU A 110 -3.23 12.11 -12.30
CA LEU A 110 -4.63 12.03 -12.72
C LEU A 110 -4.74 11.04 -13.88
N SER A 111 -4.84 9.76 -13.56
CA SER A 111 -4.88 8.70 -14.59
C SER A 111 -5.47 7.40 -14.06
N ILE A 112 -5.88 6.55 -14.99
CA ILE A 112 -6.24 5.16 -14.71
C ILE A 112 -4.96 4.32 -14.76
N VAL A 113 -4.62 3.70 -13.63
CA VAL A 113 -3.45 2.84 -13.50
C VAL A 113 -3.91 1.39 -13.46
N ASN A 114 -3.32 0.56 -14.32
CA ASN A 114 -3.59 -0.88 -14.34
C ASN A 114 -2.49 -1.60 -13.54
N LEU A 115 -2.90 -2.35 -12.52
CA LEU A 115 -1.99 -3.22 -11.78
C LEU A 115 -1.72 -4.50 -12.57
N VAL A 116 -0.50 -5.02 -12.45
CA VAL A 116 -0.17 -6.36 -12.93
C VAL A 116 -1.10 -7.38 -12.23
N GLY A 117 -1.56 -8.39 -12.98
CA GLY A 117 -2.46 -9.40 -12.49
C GLY A 117 -2.17 -10.77 -13.07
N GLY A 118 -3.18 -11.65 -13.11
CA GLY A 118 -3.05 -12.99 -13.68
C GLY A 118 -2.20 -13.94 -12.85
N GLY A 119 -2.19 -13.77 -11.52
CA GLY A 119 -1.41 -14.60 -10.58
C GLY A 119 -0.06 -14.00 -10.18
N SER A 120 0.36 -12.91 -10.81
CA SER A 120 1.50 -12.10 -10.38
C SER A 120 1.08 -11.02 -9.38
N THR A 121 2.01 -10.56 -8.53
CA THR A 121 1.73 -9.52 -7.51
C THR A 121 1.61 -8.15 -8.17
N GLY A 122 0.40 -7.63 -8.28
CA GLY A 122 0.12 -6.25 -8.69
C GLY A 122 0.38 -5.23 -7.57
N ALA A 123 0.02 -5.58 -6.33
CA ALA A 123 0.40 -4.80 -5.16
C ALA A 123 0.51 -5.69 -3.92
N SER A 124 1.34 -5.31 -2.96
CA SER A 124 1.44 -6.01 -1.68
C SER A 124 1.86 -5.08 -0.55
N LEU A 125 1.46 -5.47 0.67
CA LEU A 125 1.79 -4.81 1.91
C LEU A 125 2.17 -5.86 2.95
N THR A 126 3.32 -5.65 3.58
CA THR A 126 3.79 -6.41 4.73
C THR A 126 3.93 -5.47 5.91
N ILE A 127 3.38 -5.87 7.06
CA ILE A 127 3.55 -5.16 8.32
C ILE A 127 3.92 -6.18 9.39
N ILE A 128 5.11 -6.03 9.97
CA ILE A 128 5.67 -6.97 10.95
C ILE A 128 5.99 -6.17 12.20
N ARG A 129 5.54 -6.65 13.36
CA ARG A 129 5.97 -6.12 14.65
C ARG A 129 7.39 -6.61 14.95
N VAL A 130 8.28 -5.72 15.37
CA VAL A 130 9.73 -5.98 15.53
C VAL A 130 10.25 -5.72 16.94
N ASP A 131 9.33 -5.63 17.90
CA ASP A 131 9.58 -5.54 19.34
C ASP A 131 8.96 -6.73 20.07
#